data_AF-A0A8T5J806-F1
#
_entry.id   AF-A0A8T5J806-F1
#
_cell.length_a   1.000
_cell.length_b   1.000
_cell.length_c   1.000
_cell.angle_alpha   90.00
_cell.angle_beta   90.00
_cell.angle_gamma   90.00
#
_symmetry.space_group_name_H-M   'P 1'
#
loop_
_entity.id
_entity.type
_entity.pdbx_description
1 polymer ?
#
loop_
_entity_poly.entity_id
_entity_poly.type
_entity_poly.pdbx_seq_one_letter_code
_entity_poly.pdbx_strand_id
1 'polypeptide(L)'
;MRPQRAMSAFVMLAIIMASSIGCIGLVPAREFMEDLRDPPKLETLTDSVQLNHTFITTDTDSIFEDGNKVQEFEVVSETIEIRVYMEAQLQSVGIEEFLGILTEARFVRATLYDANGDQIWTEEAVESERKMTATFQQPLAEGTWSLQVEAIGYGEEFAGLVKDSYKVQVKIESQCWEYPNEEDVCTYD
;
A
#
# COMPACT_ATOMS: atom_id res chain seq x y z
N MET A 1 -10.06 77.20 -29.45
CA MET A 1 -10.62 76.68 -28.18
C MET A 1 -11.27 75.32 -28.43
N ARG A 2 -10.65 74.17 -28.06
CA ARG A 2 -11.37 72.87 -27.83
C ARG A 2 -10.57 71.58 -27.46
N PRO A 3 -9.22 71.50 -27.32
CA PRO A 3 -8.59 70.21 -27.00
C PRO A 3 -8.68 69.81 -25.51
N GLN A 4 -8.70 70.78 -24.58
CA GLN A 4 -8.70 70.50 -23.12
C GLN A 4 -9.98 69.83 -22.61
N ARG A 5 -11.15 70.17 -23.17
CA ARG A 5 -12.43 69.55 -22.76
C ARG A 5 -12.59 68.11 -23.28
N ALA A 6 -12.01 67.80 -24.45
CA ALA A 6 -12.02 66.45 -25.00
C ALA A 6 -11.09 65.51 -24.22
N MET A 7 -9.93 66.01 -23.78
CA MET A 7 -8.98 65.25 -22.97
C MET A 7 -9.54 64.93 -21.58
N SER A 8 -10.20 65.89 -20.93
CA SER A 8 -10.85 65.68 -19.63
C SER A 8 -12.01 64.68 -19.69
N ALA A 9 -12.80 64.71 -20.76
CA ALA A 9 -13.88 63.74 -20.97
C ALA A 9 -13.34 62.31 -21.18
N PHE A 10 -12.22 62.16 -21.90
CA PHE A 10 -11.56 60.87 -22.10
C PHE A 10 -11.04 60.27 -20.79
N VAL A 11 -10.43 61.08 -19.93
CA VAL A 11 -9.90 60.64 -18.62
C VAL A 11 -11.05 60.21 -17.69
N MET A 12 -12.14 60.98 -17.63
CA MET A 12 -13.34 60.61 -16.86
C MET A 12 -13.96 59.29 -17.34
N LEU A 13 -14.07 59.09 -18.66
CA LEU A 13 -14.63 57.88 -19.24
C LEU A 13 -13.75 56.65 -18.92
N ALA A 14 -12.42 56.82 -18.94
CA ALA A 14 -11.48 55.76 -18.58
C ALA A 14 -11.60 55.35 -17.10
N ILE A 15 -11.80 56.31 -16.19
CA ILE A 15 -11.99 56.04 -14.76
C ILE A 15 -13.33 55.31 -14.50
N ILE A 16 -14.40 55.68 -15.20
CA ILE A 16 -15.72 55.03 -15.07
C ILE A 16 -15.70 53.61 -15.66
N MET A 17 -15.00 53.39 -16.77
CA MET A 17 -14.83 52.03 -17.30
C MET A 17 -13.97 51.19 -16.37
N ALA A 18 -12.89 51.73 -15.82
CA ALA A 18 -12.04 51.04 -14.85
C ALA A 18 -12.78 50.65 -13.55
N SER A 19 -13.72 51.48 -13.07
CA SER A 19 -14.51 51.16 -11.87
C SER A 19 -15.62 50.12 -12.12
N SER A 20 -16.03 49.91 -13.38
CA SER A 20 -17.01 48.89 -13.76
C SER A 20 -16.42 47.48 -13.95
N ILE A 21 -15.08 47.37 -14.08
CA ILE A 21 -14.34 46.09 -14.11
C ILE A 21 -14.12 45.58 -12.66
N GLY A 22 -15.10 45.79 -11.79
CA GLY A 22 -15.09 45.31 -10.41
C GLY A 22 -15.18 43.77 -10.34
N CYS A 23 -15.93 43.23 -9.38
CA CYS A 23 -15.99 41.79 -9.12
C CYS A 23 -16.32 40.88 -10.34
N ILE A 24 -16.89 41.44 -11.41
CA ILE A 24 -17.15 40.72 -12.68
C ILE A 24 -15.85 40.41 -13.44
N GLY A 25 -14.81 41.24 -13.31
CA GLY A 25 -13.48 40.99 -13.88
C GLY A 25 -12.67 39.93 -13.14
N LEU A 26 -13.06 39.57 -11.92
CA LEU A 26 -12.36 38.54 -11.13
C LEU A 26 -12.64 37.12 -11.63
N VAL A 27 -13.82 36.87 -12.20
CA VAL A 27 -14.15 35.56 -12.78
C VAL A 27 -13.27 35.24 -14.00
N PRO A 28 -13.20 36.07 -15.06
CA PRO A 28 -12.30 35.79 -16.18
C PRO A 28 -10.82 35.82 -15.78
N ALA A 29 -10.44 36.61 -14.75
CA ALA A 29 -9.09 36.56 -14.20
C ALA A 29 -8.79 35.23 -13.48
N ARG A 30 -9.77 34.64 -12.78
CA ARG A 30 -9.65 33.30 -12.17
C ARG A 30 -9.55 32.22 -13.24
N GLU A 31 -10.45 32.21 -14.22
CA GLU A 31 -10.43 31.24 -15.31
C GLU A 31 -9.10 31.28 -16.07
N PHE A 32 -8.55 32.48 -16.33
CA PHE A 32 -7.24 32.63 -16.95
C PHE A 32 -6.09 32.08 -16.09
N MET A 33 -6.20 32.20 -14.76
CA MET A 33 -5.21 31.62 -13.84
C MET A 33 -5.34 30.09 -13.73
N GLU A 34 -6.56 29.54 -13.81
CA GLU A 34 -6.77 28.09 -13.84
C GLU A 34 -6.28 27.48 -15.16
N ASP A 35 -6.42 28.18 -16.29
CA ASP A 35 -5.93 27.72 -17.61
C ASP A 35 -4.39 27.73 -17.71
N LEU A 36 -3.73 28.58 -16.91
CA LEU A 36 -2.27 28.57 -16.74
C LEU A 36 -1.78 27.49 -15.77
N ARG A 37 -2.70 26.76 -15.11
CA ARG A 37 -2.35 25.70 -14.17
C ARG A 37 -1.96 24.45 -14.95
N ASP A 38 -0.92 23.78 -14.48
CA ASP A 38 -0.59 22.46 -15.01
C ASP A 38 -1.75 21.48 -14.79
N PRO A 39 -1.98 20.55 -15.73
CA PRO A 39 -2.99 19.52 -15.55
C PRO A 39 -2.60 18.59 -14.39
N PRO A 40 -3.59 17.98 -13.71
CA PRO A 40 -3.32 16.94 -12.73
C PRO A 40 -2.60 15.76 -13.37
N LYS A 41 -1.74 15.10 -12.61
CA LYS A 41 -0.98 13.94 -13.06
C LYS A 41 -1.51 12.68 -12.40
N LEU A 42 -1.54 11.59 -13.16
CA LEU A 42 -1.79 10.26 -12.62
C LEU A 42 -0.48 9.72 -12.07
N GLU A 43 -0.45 9.50 -10.77
CA GLU A 43 0.66 8.87 -10.07
C GLU A 43 0.23 7.51 -9.52
N THR A 44 1.21 6.62 -9.33
CA THR A 44 0.97 5.29 -8.75
C THR A 44 1.56 5.25 -7.35
N LEU A 45 0.70 5.05 -6.35
CA LEU A 45 1.11 4.82 -4.98
C LEU A 45 1.26 3.34 -4.73
N THR A 46 2.32 2.96 -4.01
CA THR A 46 2.54 1.60 -3.53
C THR A 46 2.50 1.59 -2.02
N ASP A 47 1.46 0.98 -1.46
CA ASP A 47 1.42 0.62 -0.03
C ASP A 47 1.90 -0.82 0.17
N SER A 48 2.38 -1.14 1.37
CA SER A 48 2.77 -2.50 1.68
C SER A 48 2.51 -2.90 3.12
N VAL A 49 1.96 -4.10 3.25
CA VAL A 49 1.63 -4.73 4.52
C VAL A 49 2.56 -5.91 4.71
N GLN A 50 3.19 -6.02 5.88
CA GLN A 50 4.18 -7.07 6.14
C GLN A 50 3.91 -7.78 7.47
N LEU A 51 3.87 -9.11 7.41
CA LEU A 51 3.89 -10.00 8.57
C LEU A 51 5.23 -10.74 8.59
N ASN A 52 6.00 -10.56 9.66
CA ASN A 52 7.23 -11.29 9.89
C ASN A 52 7.26 -11.89 11.29
N HIS A 53 7.95 -13.00 11.44
CA HIS A 53 8.14 -13.64 12.73
C HIS A 53 9.42 -14.46 12.73
N THR A 54 10.06 -14.51 13.88
CA THR A 54 11.23 -15.34 14.18
C THR A 54 10.85 -16.16 15.39
N PHE A 55 10.93 -17.47 15.28
CA PHE A 55 10.54 -18.37 16.35
C PHE A 55 11.59 -18.37 17.49
N ILE A 56 11.12 -18.42 18.73
CA ILE A 56 11.84 -18.42 20.00
C ILE A 56 11.19 -19.45 20.94
N THR A 57 11.82 -20.62 21.08
CA THR A 57 11.41 -21.67 22.03
C THR A 57 11.98 -21.32 23.39
N THR A 58 11.12 -20.90 24.30
CA THR A 58 11.51 -20.53 25.68
C THR A 58 11.17 -21.62 26.70
N ASP A 59 10.23 -22.52 26.36
CA ASP A 59 9.74 -23.56 27.27
C ASP A 59 10.39 -24.92 27.00
N THR A 60 10.67 -25.65 28.09
CA THR A 60 11.29 -26.98 28.06
C THR A 60 10.31 -28.11 27.71
N ASP A 61 9.02 -27.81 27.66
CA ASP A 61 7.95 -28.80 27.50
C ASP A 61 7.51 -28.96 26.03
N SER A 62 7.81 -27.98 25.16
CA SER A 62 7.51 -28.02 23.73
C SER A 62 8.61 -27.37 22.91
N ILE A 63 9.19 -28.13 21.98
CA ILE A 63 10.20 -27.67 21.02
C ILE A 63 9.62 -26.81 19.88
N PHE A 64 8.29 -26.65 19.82
CA PHE A 64 7.58 -25.92 18.78
C PHE A 64 6.95 -24.65 19.35
N GLU A 65 6.95 -23.58 18.55
CA GLU A 65 6.20 -22.36 18.84
C GLU A 65 5.20 -22.06 17.72
N ASP A 66 4.00 -21.60 18.11
CA ASP A 66 2.99 -21.08 17.21
C ASP A 66 3.30 -19.62 16.82
N GLY A 67 3.54 -19.40 15.53
CA GLY A 67 3.83 -18.10 14.94
C GLY A 67 2.63 -17.44 14.28
N ASN A 68 1.40 -17.75 14.70
CA ASN A 68 0.19 -17.33 13.97
C ASN A 68 -0.01 -15.81 14.02
N LYS A 69 -0.29 -15.19 12.86
CA LYS A 69 -0.56 -13.75 12.74
C LYS A 69 -1.67 -13.48 11.73
N VAL A 70 -2.44 -12.42 11.98
CA VAL A 70 -3.45 -11.90 11.05
C VAL A 70 -3.24 -10.41 10.90
N GLN A 71 -3.39 -9.91 9.68
CA GLN A 71 -3.32 -8.49 9.37
C GLN A 71 -4.35 -8.14 8.31
N GLU A 72 -5.13 -7.11 8.60
CA GLU A 72 -6.13 -6.58 7.69
C GLU A 72 -5.61 -5.34 6.98
N PHE A 73 -6.11 -5.10 5.76
CA PHE A 73 -5.81 -3.92 4.97
C PHE A 73 -6.98 -3.55 4.06
N GLU A 74 -7.04 -2.31 3.62
CA GLU A 74 -8.15 -1.78 2.82
C GLU A 74 -7.80 -1.78 1.34
N VAL A 75 -8.74 -2.24 0.51
CA VAL A 75 -8.67 -2.21 -0.94
C VAL A 75 -9.78 -1.30 -1.45
N VAL A 76 -9.40 -0.30 -2.23
CA VAL A 76 -10.30 0.73 -2.77
C VAL A 76 -10.47 0.56 -4.28
N SER A 77 -11.43 1.28 -4.87
CA SER A 77 -11.71 1.25 -6.32
C SER A 77 -10.49 1.60 -7.17
N GLU A 78 -9.59 2.43 -6.65
CA GLU A 78 -8.39 2.89 -7.36
C GLU A 78 -7.21 1.91 -7.25
N THR A 79 -7.35 0.83 -6.49
CA THR A 79 -6.36 -0.25 -6.45
C THR A 79 -6.34 -0.97 -7.80
N ILE A 80 -5.17 -0.98 -8.42
CA ILE A 80 -4.95 -1.58 -9.75
C ILE A 80 -4.33 -2.97 -9.65
N GLU A 81 -3.48 -3.20 -8.65
CA GLU A 81 -2.72 -4.44 -8.53
C GLU A 81 -2.40 -4.78 -7.06
N ILE A 82 -2.55 -6.05 -6.69
CA ILE A 82 -2.11 -6.59 -5.41
C ILE A 82 -1.10 -7.70 -5.66
N ARG A 83 0.08 -7.61 -5.05
CA ARG A 83 1.15 -8.62 -5.17
C ARG A 83 1.51 -9.21 -3.81
N VAL A 84 1.55 -10.54 -3.71
CA VAL A 84 1.84 -11.25 -2.46
C VAL A 84 3.17 -11.99 -2.55
N TYR A 85 4.05 -11.78 -1.58
CA TYR A 85 5.37 -12.39 -1.48
C TYR A 85 5.48 -13.17 -0.18
N MET A 86 6.02 -14.39 -0.26
CA MET A 86 6.24 -15.24 0.90
C MET A 86 7.68 -15.77 0.90
N GLU A 87 8.36 -15.53 2.00
CA GLU A 87 9.69 -16.08 2.29
C GLU A 87 9.61 -16.84 3.60
N ALA A 88 9.95 -18.13 3.56
CA ALA A 88 10.11 -18.98 4.72
C ALA A 88 11.56 -19.45 4.79
N GLN A 89 12.15 -19.34 5.98
CA GLN A 89 13.49 -19.83 6.30
C GLN A 89 13.30 -20.90 7.37
N LEU A 90 13.10 -22.13 6.91
CA LEU A 90 12.99 -23.31 7.76
C LEU A 90 14.31 -24.07 7.64
N GLN A 91 15.18 -23.96 8.64
CA GLN A 91 16.50 -24.55 8.54
C GLN A 91 16.38 -26.05 8.73
N SER A 92 16.73 -26.80 7.68
CA SER A 92 16.83 -28.25 7.75
C SER A 92 18.09 -28.60 8.54
N VAL A 93 17.91 -28.92 9.81
CA VAL A 93 19.00 -29.41 10.63
C VAL A 93 18.82 -30.91 10.68
N GLY A 94 19.87 -31.68 10.38
CA GLY A 94 19.88 -33.15 10.52
C GLY A 94 19.66 -33.66 11.96
N ILE A 95 19.20 -32.79 12.86
CA ILE A 95 18.72 -33.12 14.22
C ILE A 95 17.49 -34.03 14.18
N GLU A 96 16.69 -34.01 13.11
CA GLU A 96 15.51 -34.88 12.97
C GLU A 96 15.92 -36.37 12.98
N GLU A 97 17.03 -36.70 12.31
CA GLU A 97 17.61 -38.06 12.29
C GLU A 97 18.38 -38.38 13.60
N PHE A 98 18.92 -37.35 14.28
CA PHE A 98 19.68 -37.50 15.53
C PHE A 98 18.78 -37.63 16.77
N LEU A 99 17.61 -36.98 16.79
CA LEU A 99 16.71 -36.91 17.95
C LEU A 99 15.53 -37.90 17.87
N GLY A 100 15.34 -38.60 16.75
CA GLY A 100 14.28 -39.61 16.59
C GLY A 100 12.86 -39.05 16.75
N ILE A 101 12.71 -37.74 16.58
CA ILE A 101 11.44 -37.03 16.71
C ILE A 101 10.66 -37.26 15.42
N LEU A 102 9.44 -37.76 15.54
CA LEU A 102 8.50 -37.82 14.42
C LEU A 102 8.31 -36.39 13.92
N THR A 103 8.47 -36.18 12.62
CA THR A 103 8.29 -34.91 11.93
C THR A 103 6.83 -34.46 12.09
N GLU A 104 6.48 -33.86 13.22
CA GLU A 104 5.38 -32.90 13.24
C GLU A 104 5.81 -31.79 12.29
N ALA A 105 5.11 -31.71 11.16
CA ALA A 105 5.55 -30.95 10.01
C ALA A 105 5.62 -29.47 10.41
N ARG A 106 6.83 -28.93 10.48
CA ARG A 106 7.02 -27.48 10.51
C ARG A 106 6.47 -26.94 9.21
N PHE A 107 5.68 -25.89 9.31
CA PHE A 107 5.14 -25.25 8.14
C PHE A 107 4.92 -23.77 8.39
N VAL A 108 4.92 -23.02 7.30
CA VAL A 108 4.40 -21.66 7.25
C VAL A 108 3.34 -21.69 6.16
N ARG A 109 2.10 -21.38 6.51
CA ARG A 109 0.98 -21.30 5.58
C ARG A 109 0.45 -19.87 5.59
N ALA A 110 0.50 -19.23 4.44
CA ALA A 110 -0.05 -17.89 4.26
C ALA A 110 -1.30 -17.98 3.41
N THR A 111 -2.37 -17.32 3.85
CA THR A 111 -3.67 -17.31 3.17
C THR A 111 -4.17 -15.88 3.08
N LEU A 112 -4.64 -15.50 1.89
CA LEU A 112 -5.22 -14.20 1.63
C LEU A 112 -6.72 -14.36 1.34
N TYR A 113 -7.51 -13.59 2.05
CA TYR A 113 -8.95 -13.48 1.88
C TYR A 113 -9.31 -12.12 1.31
N ASP A 114 -10.21 -12.10 0.33
CA ASP A 114 -10.76 -10.87 -0.22
C ASP A 114 -11.84 -10.25 0.70
N ALA A 115 -12.37 -9.11 0.30
CA ALA A 115 -13.43 -8.42 1.04
C ALA A 115 -14.78 -9.19 1.11
N ASN A 116 -15.00 -10.18 0.23
CA ASN A 116 -16.17 -11.05 0.28
C ASN A 116 -15.99 -12.21 1.27
N GLY A 117 -14.77 -12.40 1.79
CA GLY A 117 -14.38 -13.55 2.60
C GLY A 117 -13.96 -14.77 1.77
N ASP A 118 -13.77 -14.61 0.47
CA ASP A 118 -13.31 -15.67 -0.41
C ASP A 118 -11.79 -15.86 -0.27
N GLN A 119 -11.36 -17.11 -0.16
CA GLN A 119 -9.95 -17.46 -0.15
C GLN A 119 -9.39 -17.39 -1.58
N ILE A 120 -8.68 -16.32 -1.89
CA ILE A 120 -8.13 -16.07 -3.23
C ILE A 120 -6.70 -16.61 -3.42
N TRP A 121 -5.99 -16.85 -2.32
CA TRP A 121 -4.63 -17.35 -2.34
C TRP A 121 -4.29 -18.12 -1.08
N THR A 122 -3.59 -19.23 -1.24
CA THR A 122 -2.97 -19.94 -0.12
C THR A 122 -1.68 -20.58 -0.60
N GLU A 123 -0.63 -20.47 0.20
CA GLU A 123 0.63 -21.13 -0.04
C GLU A 123 1.17 -21.68 1.27
N GLU A 124 1.78 -22.86 1.19
CA GLU A 124 2.38 -23.55 2.32
C GLU A 124 3.84 -23.88 2.01
N ALA A 125 4.71 -23.56 2.97
CA ALA A 125 6.14 -23.83 2.93
C ALA A 125 6.51 -24.75 4.08
N VAL A 126 7.10 -25.90 3.76
CA VAL A 126 7.61 -26.89 4.71
C VAL A 126 9.15 -26.91 4.77
N GLU A 127 9.80 -26.26 3.81
CA GLU A 127 11.25 -26.12 3.73
C GLU A 127 11.64 -24.65 3.51
N SER A 128 12.94 -24.34 3.59
CA SER A 128 13.46 -23.02 3.24
C SER A 128 13.19 -22.71 1.77
N GLU A 129 12.22 -21.85 1.52
CA GLU A 129 11.85 -21.44 0.18
C GLU A 129 11.45 -19.97 0.12
N ARG A 130 11.74 -19.39 -1.05
CA ARG A 130 11.20 -18.10 -1.47
C ARG A 130 10.18 -18.39 -2.55
N LYS A 131 8.91 -18.44 -2.17
CA LYS A 131 7.81 -18.61 -3.12
C LYS A 131 7.33 -17.25 -3.62
N MET A 132 6.99 -17.21 -4.90
CA MET A 132 6.91 -15.97 -5.66
C MET A 132 5.47 -15.60 -6.02
N THR A 133 5.13 -14.36 -5.65
CA THR A 133 4.30 -13.36 -6.35
C THR A 133 3.03 -13.87 -7.01
N ALA A 134 2.00 -14.16 -6.22
CA ALA A 134 0.65 -14.07 -6.74
C ALA A 134 0.34 -12.60 -7.03
N THR A 135 -0.12 -12.31 -8.25
CA THR A 135 -0.53 -10.98 -8.69
C THR A 135 -2.02 -11.01 -8.99
N PHE A 136 -2.76 -10.10 -8.38
CA PHE A 136 -4.20 -9.91 -8.61
C PHE A 136 -4.41 -8.55 -9.27
N GLN A 137 -5.19 -8.53 -10.33
CA GLN A 137 -5.55 -7.33 -11.09
C GLN A 137 -7.08 -7.23 -11.18
N GLN A 138 -7.59 -6.05 -11.55
CA GLN A 138 -9.02 -5.77 -11.58
C GLN A 138 -9.85 -6.80 -12.39
N PRO A 139 -11.08 -7.13 -11.94
CA PRO A 139 -11.80 -6.52 -10.80
C PRO A 139 -11.34 -7.10 -9.45
N LEU A 140 -11.00 -6.20 -8.51
CA LEU A 140 -10.69 -6.53 -7.12
C LEU A 140 -11.93 -6.23 -6.26
N ALA A 141 -12.21 -7.06 -5.26
CA ALA A 141 -13.29 -6.79 -4.32
C ALA A 141 -12.93 -5.60 -3.44
N GLU A 142 -13.72 -4.54 -3.47
CA GLU A 142 -13.53 -3.37 -2.61
C GLU A 142 -13.89 -3.71 -1.15
N GLY A 143 -13.10 -3.19 -0.21
CA GLY A 143 -13.30 -3.38 1.22
C GLY A 143 -12.09 -3.94 1.95
N THR A 144 -12.33 -4.54 3.12
CA THR A 144 -11.26 -5.03 3.99
C THR A 144 -10.81 -6.43 3.59
N TRP A 145 -9.54 -6.56 3.20
CA TRP A 145 -8.88 -7.82 2.92
C TRP A 145 -8.12 -8.30 4.14
N SER A 146 -7.91 -9.62 4.25
CA SER A 146 -7.23 -10.22 5.40
C SER A 146 -6.12 -11.16 4.97
N LEU A 147 -4.91 -10.88 5.46
CA LEU A 147 -3.75 -11.76 5.36
C LEU A 147 -3.61 -12.54 6.66
N GLN A 148 -3.76 -13.86 6.58
CA GLN A 148 -3.57 -14.78 7.69
C GLN A 148 -2.32 -15.64 7.45
N VAL A 149 -1.47 -15.73 8.45
CA VAL A 149 -0.33 -16.63 8.47
C VAL A 149 -0.48 -17.59 9.64
N GLU A 150 -0.49 -18.87 9.34
CA GLU A 150 -0.43 -19.96 10.29
C GLU A 150 0.95 -20.59 10.21
N ALA A 151 1.67 -20.69 11.31
CA ALA A 151 3.04 -21.15 11.24
C ALA A 151 3.48 -21.87 12.51
N ILE A 152 4.23 -22.95 12.33
CA ILE A 152 4.85 -23.74 13.40
C ILE A 152 6.31 -23.95 13.01
N GLY A 153 7.23 -23.57 13.90
CA GLY A 153 8.67 -23.63 13.63
C GLY A 153 9.50 -23.88 14.88
N TYR A 154 10.79 -24.17 14.66
CA TYR A 154 11.76 -24.28 15.74
C TYR A 154 12.30 -22.91 16.13
N GLY A 155 12.23 -22.62 17.42
CA GLY A 155 12.93 -21.49 18.00
C GLY A 155 14.29 -21.87 18.58
N GLU A 156 14.96 -20.88 19.14
CA GLU A 156 16.35 -20.98 19.61
C GLU A 156 16.52 -21.92 20.83
N GLU A 157 16.67 -23.23 20.61
CA GLU A 157 16.98 -24.18 21.69
C GLU A 157 18.41 -24.76 21.61
N PHE A 158 19.00 -24.85 20.41
CA PHE A 158 20.34 -25.42 20.22
C PHE A 158 21.43 -24.34 20.06
N ALA A 159 21.87 -23.75 21.18
CA ALA A 159 23.07 -22.91 21.27
C ALA A 159 23.16 -21.74 20.25
N GLY A 160 22.00 -21.19 19.82
CA GLY A 160 21.93 -20.10 18.84
C GLY A 160 22.19 -20.51 17.38
N LEU A 161 22.19 -21.81 17.08
CA LEU A 161 22.60 -22.33 15.76
C LEU A 161 21.45 -22.47 14.75
N VAL A 162 20.19 -22.44 15.21
CA VAL A 162 19.02 -22.74 14.38
C VAL A 162 17.89 -21.79 14.76
N LYS A 163 17.38 -21.03 13.79
CA LYS A 163 16.21 -20.16 13.99
C LYS A 163 15.35 -20.22 12.74
N ASP A 164 14.16 -20.77 12.88
CA ASP A 164 13.18 -20.67 11.82
C ASP A 164 12.63 -19.24 11.79
N SER A 165 12.27 -18.76 10.60
CA SER A 165 11.60 -17.46 10.45
C SER A 165 10.79 -17.40 9.18
N TYR A 166 9.84 -16.47 9.15
CA TYR A 166 9.09 -16.18 7.94
C TYR A 166 8.86 -14.68 7.76
N LYS A 167 8.64 -14.31 6.50
CA LYS A 167 8.21 -12.98 6.07
C LYS A 167 7.19 -13.13 4.95
N VAL A 168 6.00 -12.59 5.17
CA VAL A 168 4.95 -12.45 4.16
C VAL A 168 4.69 -10.97 3.95
N GLN A 169 4.68 -10.54 2.69
CA GLN A 169 4.48 -9.15 2.32
C GLN A 169 3.43 -9.04 1.21
N VAL A 170 2.43 -8.19 1.42
CA VAL A 170 1.47 -7.78 0.39
C VAL A 170 1.83 -6.37 -0.05
N LYS A 171 1.93 -6.15 -1.36
CA LYS A 171 2.09 -4.83 -1.97
C LYS A 171 0.79 -4.48 -2.69
N ILE A 172 0.30 -3.28 -2.46
CA ILE A 172 -0.94 -2.76 -2.99
C ILE A 172 -0.58 -1.55 -3.84
N GLU A 173 -0.81 -1.64 -5.14
CA GLU A 173 -0.62 -0.52 -6.06
C GLU A 173 -1.97 0.12 -6.36
N SER A 174 -2.06 1.42 -6.10
CA SER A 174 -3.25 2.24 -6.36
C SER A 174 -2.88 3.42 -7.26
N GLN A 175 -3.83 3.84 -8.11
CA GLN A 175 -3.70 5.06 -8.90
C GLN A 175 -4.34 6.23 -8.17
N CYS A 176 -3.73 7.41 -8.25
CA CYS A 176 -4.29 8.62 -7.68
C CYS A 176 -3.89 9.84 -8.49
N TRP A 177 -4.64 10.92 -8.28
CA TRP A 177 -4.38 12.20 -8.90
C TRP A 177 -3.54 13.08 -7.98
N GLU A 178 -2.43 13.57 -8.51
CA GLU A 178 -1.61 14.60 -7.88
C GLU A 178 -1.92 15.96 -8.54
N TYR A 179 -2.35 16.92 -7.72
CA TYR A 179 -2.62 18.28 -8.17
C TYR A 179 -1.40 19.19 -7.90
N PRO A 180 -1.03 20.09 -8.83
CA PRO A 180 0.18 20.90 -8.70
C PRO A 180 0.25 21.82 -7.46
N ASN A 181 -0.89 22.13 -6.85
CA ASN A 181 -0.97 23.02 -5.69
C ASN A 181 -0.94 22.28 -4.34
N GLU A 182 -0.98 20.95 -4.39
CA GLU A 182 -1.00 20.07 -3.22
C GLU A 182 0.14 19.06 -3.36
N GLU A 183 1.38 19.58 -3.25
CA GLU A 183 2.59 18.75 -3.31
C GLU A 183 2.50 17.61 -2.29
N ASP A 184 2.82 16.39 -2.74
CA ASP A 184 2.81 15.15 -1.96
C ASP A 184 1.43 14.72 -1.40
N VAL A 185 0.33 15.32 -1.86
CA VAL A 185 -1.04 14.88 -1.50
C VAL A 185 -1.69 14.19 -2.68
N CYS A 186 -1.85 12.87 -2.57
CA CYS A 186 -2.60 12.12 -3.56
C CYS A 186 -4.08 12.08 -3.20
N THR A 187 -4.89 12.34 -4.22
CA THR A 187 -6.35 12.40 -4.10
C THR A 187 -6.98 11.31 -4.96
N TYR A 188 -8.05 10.72 -4.43
CA TYR A 188 -8.88 9.73 -5.11
C TYR A 188 -10.16 10.45 -5.54
N ASP A 189 -10.57 10.28 -6.79
CA ASP A 189 -11.69 11.00 -7.42
C ASP A 189 -12.88 10.07 -7.66
#